data_AF-A0ABD0SK67-F1
#
_entry.id   AF-A0ABD0SK67-F1
#
_cell.length_a   1.000
_cell.length_b   1.000
_cell.length_c   1.000
_cell.angle_alpha   90.00
_cell.angle_beta   90.00
_cell.angle_gamma   90.00
#
_symmetry.space_group_name_H-M   'P 1'
#
loop_
_entity.id
_entity.type
_entity.pdbx_description
1 polymer ?
#
loop_
_entity_poly.entity_id
_entity_poly.type
_entity_poly.pdbx_seq_one_letter_code
_entity_poly.pdbx_strand_id
1 'polypeptide(L)'
;MKSLLLLACIICFILKAFALIPPKFQWKTIDYAWEGNFKDTASEMGAYIPENNMPTGLARWKDKLFITVPRWKRGVPSSLNYVYLNGSQSEPLIPYPSWKDAFVTDDAEHPSSNASVISTFRVHVDRCERLWVADNGVADMSNEVRQISEPAVLIFDLNTDKLLRRYALGGDVLKDSSVLSSIVVDIAGKKCDDAYAYITDMGSNAIIVYSLKTDEAWRVENHYFHFDPHAGEYTVGGVNFYWSDGVSSAALSNPKSDGNRDLYLHPTSSTKQFKMSTKLLRKKDASKEDIFNGVEVGDVITVEKPIGTLNEIATHYGTVPTTALLRSQDIQRDRMKNPTRDDSAALPPNLKAIAIAN
;
A
#
# COMPACT_ATOMS: atom_id res chain seq x y z
N MET A 1 44.17 -26.95 -10.64
CA MET A 1 43.47 -26.31 -9.50
C MET A 1 43.01 -24.88 -9.78
N LYS A 2 43.86 -23.95 -10.21
CA LYS A 2 43.46 -22.53 -10.45
C LYS A 2 42.34 -22.34 -11.50
N SER A 3 42.38 -23.04 -12.63
CA SER A 3 41.31 -22.99 -13.66
C SER A 3 39.97 -23.54 -13.19
N LEU A 4 39.97 -24.54 -12.30
CA LEU A 4 38.74 -25.15 -11.78
C LEU A 4 38.05 -24.21 -10.78
N LEU A 5 38.84 -23.49 -9.97
CA LEU A 5 38.35 -22.44 -9.08
C LEU A 5 37.76 -21.25 -9.86
N LEU A 6 38.42 -20.83 -10.94
CA LEU A 6 37.95 -19.73 -11.78
C LEU A 6 36.61 -20.07 -12.46
N LEU A 7 36.49 -21.30 -12.98
CA LEU A 7 35.25 -21.79 -13.59
C LEU A 7 34.11 -21.89 -12.56
N ALA A 8 34.40 -22.38 -11.35
CA ALA A 8 33.43 -22.42 -10.25
C ALA A 8 33.00 -21.02 -9.82
N CYS A 9 33.91 -20.04 -9.75
CA CYS A 9 33.57 -18.65 -9.47
C CYS A 9 32.69 -18.04 -10.58
N ILE A 10 33.03 -18.25 -11.85
CA ILE A 10 32.23 -17.76 -12.99
C ILE A 10 30.83 -18.39 -12.98
N ILE A 11 30.72 -19.70 -12.74
CA ILE A 11 29.43 -20.40 -12.62
C ILE A 11 28.64 -19.87 -11.42
N CYS A 12 29.27 -19.62 -10.27
CA CYS A 12 28.61 -19.00 -9.12
C CYS A 12 28.16 -17.56 -9.40
N PHE A 13 28.94 -16.76 -10.13
CA PHE A 13 28.56 -15.40 -10.55
C PHE A 13 27.39 -15.43 -11.53
N ILE A 14 27.40 -16.35 -12.50
CA ILE A 14 26.31 -16.53 -13.47
C ILE A 14 25.04 -17.04 -12.76
N LEU A 15 25.13 -18.03 -11.87
CA LEU A 15 23.99 -18.52 -11.08
C LEU A 15 23.42 -17.44 -10.14
N LYS A 16 24.25 -16.56 -9.58
CA LYS A 16 23.78 -15.40 -8.80
C LYS A 16 23.10 -14.34 -9.67
N ALA A 17 23.42 -14.26 -10.96
CA ALA A 17 22.78 -13.33 -11.89
C ALA A 17 21.38 -13.77 -12.35
N PHE A 18 20.99 -15.03 -12.13
CA PHE A 18 19.69 -15.61 -12.55
C PHE A 18 18.52 -15.39 -11.56
N ALA A 19 18.67 -14.56 -10.53
CA ALA A 19 17.66 -14.43 -9.47
C ALA A 19 16.65 -13.27 -9.64
N LEU A 20 16.68 -12.52 -10.74
CA LEU A 20 15.76 -11.40 -10.94
C LEU A 20 14.68 -11.76 -11.96
N ILE A 21 13.44 -11.84 -11.49
CA ILE A 21 12.26 -11.86 -12.37
C ILE A 21 12.29 -10.54 -13.16
N PRO A 22 12.33 -10.57 -14.51
CA PRO A 22 12.34 -9.35 -15.30
C PRO A 22 11.04 -8.55 -15.03
N PRO A 23 11.14 -7.24 -14.76
CA PRO A 23 9.95 -6.46 -14.43
C PRO A 23 9.02 -6.37 -15.63
N LYS A 24 7.73 -6.64 -15.40
CA LYS A 24 6.69 -6.38 -16.41
C LYS A 24 6.52 -4.87 -16.62
N PHE A 25 6.52 -4.10 -15.53
CA PHE A 25 6.53 -2.64 -15.55
C PHE A 25 7.67 -2.10 -14.70
N GLN A 26 8.26 -0.99 -15.17
CA GLN A 26 9.38 -0.32 -14.54
C GLN A 26 9.35 1.17 -14.89
N TRP A 27 9.50 2.00 -13.86
CA TRP A 27 9.61 3.45 -13.99
C TRP A 27 10.89 3.96 -13.34
N LYS A 28 11.49 4.99 -13.92
CA LYS A 28 12.49 5.82 -13.25
C LYS A 28 11.81 6.91 -12.42
N THR A 29 10.79 7.51 -13.01
CA THR A 29 9.85 8.45 -12.41
C THR A 29 8.46 8.06 -12.89
N ILE A 30 7.47 8.19 -12.02
CA ILE A 30 6.07 8.00 -12.40
C ILE A 30 5.64 9.14 -13.31
N ASP A 31 4.91 8.81 -14.39
CA ASP A 31 4.25 9.78 -15.26
C ASP A 31 2.79 9.38 -15.44
N TYR A 32 1.97 10.31 -15.92
CA TYR A 32 0.53 10.14 -16.06
C TYR A 32 0.09 10.24 -17.51
N ALA A 33 -1.06 9.64 -17.83
CA ALA A 33 -1.67 9.72 -19.16
C ALA A 33 -2.34 11.09 -19.35
N TRP A 34 -1.54 12.14 -19.46
CA TRP A 34 -1.97 13.54 -19.54
C TRP A 34 -2.89 13.80 -20.72
N GLU A 35 -3.91 14.64 -20.51
CA GLU A 35 -4.73 15.18 -21.60
C GLU A 35 -4.01 16.39 -22.23
N GLY A 36 -3.85 16.40 -23.56
CA GLY A 36 -3.21 17.52 -24.26
C GLY A 36 -1.83 17.90 -23.70
N ASN A 37 -1.61 19.21 -23.48
CA ASN A 37 -0.35 19.76 -22.98
C ASN A 37 -0.40 20.11 -21.47
N PHE A 38 -1.33 19.53 -20.70
CA PHE A 38 -1.49 19.90 -19.28
C PHE A 38 -0.29 19.52 -18.40
N LYS A 39 0.60 18.64 -18.86
CA LYS A 39 1.80 18.25 -18.12
C LYS A 39 2.72 19.43 -17.81
N ASP A 40 2.99 20.28 -18.80
CA ASP A 40 3.92 21.40 -18.64
C ASP A 40 3.34 22.43 -17.66
N THR A 41 2.06 22.76 -17.81
CA THR A 41 1.33 23.63 -16.88
C THR A 41 1.28 23.05 -15.47
N ALA A 42 1.01 21.75 -15.31
CA ALA A 42 1.02 21.10 -14.00
C ALA A 42 2.41 21.13 -13.35
N SER A 43 3.47 21.02 -14.15
CA SER A 43 4.85 21.09 -13.67
C SER A 43 5.20 22.51 -13.23
N GLU A 44 4.86 23.53 -14.03
CA GLU A 44 5.07 24.95 -13.71
C GLU A 44 4.31 25.38 -12.46
N MET A 45 3.09 24.88 -12.27
CA MET A 45 2.27 25.16 -11.09
C MET A 45 2.67 24.36 -9.85
N GLY A 46 3.56 23.36 -9.98
CA GLY A 46 3.92 22.44 -8.90
C GLY A 46 2.86 21.37 -8.58
N ALA A 47 1.82 21.25 -9.40
CA ALA A 47 0.80 20.20 -9.32
C ALA A 47 1.32 18.83 -9.79
N TYR A 48 2.47 18.81 -10.47
CA TYR A 48 3.22 17.60 -10.80
C TYR A 48 4.72 17.78 -10.52
N ILE A 49 5.26 16.97 -9.62
CA ILE A 49 6.68 16.92 -9.29
C ILE A 49 7.11 15.46 -9.37
N PRO A 50 7.78 15.01 -10.46
CA PRO A 50 8.03 13.59 -10.72
C PRO A 50 8.65 12.83 -9.55
N GLU A 51 9.55 13.46 -8.80
CA GLU A 51 10.30 12.88 -7.68
C GLU A 51 9.44 12.61 -6.43
N ASN A 52 8.27 13.24 -6.35
CA ASN A 52 7.33 13.10 -5.23
C ASN A 52 6.29 11.99 -5.46
N ASN A 53 6.25 11.38 -6.64
CA ASN A 53 5.24 10.40 -7.02
C ASN A 53 5.73 8.97 -6.71
N MET A 54 5.54 8.53 -5.47
CA MET A 54 5.97 7.22 -4.99
C MET A 54 4.78 6.22 -4.94
N PRO A 55 4.78 5.13 -5.73
CA PRO A 55 3.70 4.16 -5.71
C PRO A 55 3.80 3.20 -4.50
N THR A 56 2.66 2.82 -3.90
CA THR A 56 2.65 2.02 -2.66
C THR A 56 1.76 0.78 -2.66
N GLY A 57 0.82 0.70 -3.58
CA GLY A 57 -0.19 -0.37 -3.61
C GLY A 57 -0.51 -0.80 -5.02
N LEU A 58 -0.79 -2.10 -5.15
CA LEU A 58 -1.16 -2.75 -6.40
C LEU A 58 -2.45 -3.56 -6.20
N ALA A 59 -3.34 -3.53 -7.18
CA ALA A 59 -4.45 -4.49 -7.27
C ALA A 59 -4.77 -4.80 -8.73
N ARG A 60 -5.07 -6.06 -9.04
CA ARG A 60 -5.36 -6.49 -10.41
C ARG A 60 -6.86 -6.74 -10.58
N TRP A 61 -7.40 -6.25 -11.68
CA TRP A 61 -8.73 -6.65 -12.17
C TRP A 61 -8.67 -6.81 -13.69
N LYS A 62 -8.89 -8.03 -14.17
CA LYS A 62 -8.80 -8.37 -15.61
C LYS A 62 -7.45 -7.89 -16.19
N ASP A 63 -7.50 -6.95 -17.13
CA ASP A 63 -6.40 -6.32 -17.82
C ASP A 63 -5.95 -4.99 -17.18
N LYS A 64 -6.64 -4.48 -16.15
CA LYS A 64 -6.21 -3.32 -15.37
C LYS A 64 -5.35 -3.74 -14.18
N LEU A 65 -4.18 -3.12 -14.03
CA LEU A 65 -3.38 -3.12 -12.81
C LEU A 65 -3.51 -1.75 -12.15
N PHE A 66 -4.28 -1.68 -11.05
CA PHE A 66 -4.39 -0.50 -10.23
C PHE A 66 -3.07 -0.23 -9.50
N ILE A 67 -2.67 1.03 -9.48
CA ILE A 67 -1.44 1.54 -8.85
C ILE A 67 -1.83 2.78 -8.05
N THR A 68 -1.52 2.77 -6.76
CA THR A 68 -1.79 3.89 -5.86
C THR A 68 -0.53 4.72 -5.66
N VAL A 69 -0.69 6.05 -5.63
CA VAL A 69 0.36 7.03 -5.37
C VAL A 69 -0.17 7.98 -4.27
N PRO A 70 0.09 7.73 -2.99
CA PRO A 70 -0.43 8.58 -1.92
C PRO A 70 0.13 10.00 -2.01
N ARG A 71 -0.69 10.98 -1.59
CA ARG A 71 -0.30 12.40 -1.54
C ARG A 71 0.54 12.70 -0.30
N TRP A 72 1.69 12.04 -0.18
CA TRP A 72 2.66 12.29 0.89
C TRP A 72 3.33 13.65 0.76
N LYS A 73 3.58 14.08 -0.47
CA LYS A 73 4.15 15.37 -0.82
C LYS A 73 3.33 16.01 -1.95
N ARG A 74 3.54 17.31 -2.13
CA ARG A 74 2.95 18.10 -3.21
C ARG A 74 3.39 17.57 -4.56
N GLY A 75 2.58 17.80 -5.59
CA GLY A 75 2.92 17.44 -6.95
C GLY A 75 2.55 16.00 -7.32
N VAL A 76 1.53 15.45 -6.66
CA VAL A 76 0.91 14.15 -6.97
C VAL A 76 -0.46 14.39 -7.62
N PRO A 77 -0.55 14.34 -8.96
CA PRO A 77 -1.77 14.65 -9.70
C PRO A 77 -2.94 13.76 -9.31
N SER A 78 -2.71 12.44 -9.24
CA SER A 78 -3.75 11.44 -9.01
C SER A 78 -3.26 10.34 -8.07
N SER A 79 -4.06 10.06 -7.05
CA SER A 79 -3.72 9.06 -6.03
C SER A 79 -4.12 7.63 -6.40
N LEU A 80 -5.20 7.46 -7.16
CA LEU A 80 -5.67 6.16 -7.61
C LEU A 80 -5.60 6.09 -9.13
N ASN A 81 -4.83 5.14 -9.65
CA ASN A 81 -4.54 5.02 -11.06
C ASN A 81 -4.58 3.56 -11.51
N TYR A 82 -4.51 3.32 -12.81
CA TYR A 82 -4.24 2.00 -13.36
C TYR A 82 -3.37 2.08 -14.62
N VAL A 83 -2.82 0.93 -15.00
CA VAL A 83 -2.20 0.68 -16.30
C VAL A 83 -2.81 -0.59 -16.91
N TYR A 84 -2.74 -0.73 -18.23
CA TYR A 84 -3.15 -1.97 -18.89
C TYR A 84 -2.02 -3.00 -18.89
N LEU A 85 -2.31 -4.26 -18.58
CA LEU A 85 -1.33 -5.36 -18.53
C LEU A 85 -0.63 -5.63 -19.87
N ASN A 86 -1.26 -5.28 -20.99
CA ASN A 86 -0.65 -5.37 -22.32
C ASN A 86 0.13 -4.09 -22.72
N GLY A 87 0.20 -3.09 -21.84
CA GLY A 87 0.91 -1.84 -22.06
C GLY A 87 2.44 -2.00 -22.12
N SER A 88 3.09 -0.88 -22.43
CA SER A 88 4.54 -0.76 -22.46
C SER A 88 5.14 -0.94 -21.06
N GLN A 89 6.45 -1.22 -20.99
CA GLN A 89 7.10 -1.41 -19.68
C GLN A 89 7.08 -0.13 -18.83
N SER A 90 7.03 1.05 -19.45
CA SER A 90 6.98 2.36 -18.80
C SER A 90 5.63 3.05 -19.00
N GLU A 91 4.55 2.27 -19.01
CA GLU A 91 3.20 2.77 -19.28
C GLU A 91 2.84 3.94 -18.33
N PRO A 92 2.35 5.08 -18.85
CA PRO A 92 1.91 6.17 -17.99
C PRO A 92 0.66 5.76 -17.20
N LEU A 93 0.55 6.27 -15.96
CA LEU A 93 -0.57 5.97 -15.08
C LEU A 93 -1.85 6.68 -15.55
N ILE A 94 -2.94 5.94 -15.69
CA ILE A 94 -4.25 6.48 -16.05
C ILE A 94 -5.04 6.77 -14.76
N PRO A 95 -5.41 8.03 -14.49
CA PRO A 95 -6.20 8.37 -13.30
C PRO A 95 -7.58 7.71 -13.27
N TYR A 96 -8.01 7.34 -12.08
CA TYR A 96 -9.26 6.62 -11.86
C TYR A 96 -10.18 7.36 -10.87
N PRO A 97 -11.50 7.41 -11.12
CA PRO A 97 -12.20 6.88 -12.29
C PRO A 97 -12.05 7.77 -13.54
N SER A 98 -11.68 9.03 -13.36
CA SER A 98 -11.40 9.98 -14.43
C SER A 98 -10.41 11.06 -13.96
N TRP A 99 -9.81 11.80 -14.89
CA TRP A 99 -9.00 12.97 -14.55
C TRP A 99 -9.74 13.99 -13.69
N LYS A 100 -11.02 14.25 -14.01
CA LYS A 100 -11.87 15.21 -13.28
C LYS A 100 -12.04 14.84 -11.81
N ASP A 101 -12.20 13.55 -11.53
CA ASP A 101 -12.44 13.06 -10.15
C ASP A 101 -11.13 12.88 -9.38
N ALA A 102 -10.05 12.51 -10.07
CA ALA A 102 -8.78 12.18 -9.44
C ALA A 102 -7.90 13.40 -9.15
N PHE A 103 -7.95 14.44 -9.98
CA PHE A 103 -7.09 15.61 -9.83
C PHE A 103 -7.50 16.48 -8.62
N VAL A 104 -6.52 16.84 -7.80
CA VAL A 104 -6.69 17.72 -6.62
C VAL A 104 -5.70 18.86 -6.75
N THR A 105 -6.22 20.10 -6.75
CA THR A 105 -5.39 21.30 -6.82
C THR A 105 -4.77 21.63 -5.46
N ASP A 106 -3.73 22.46 -5.46
CA ASP A 106 -3.04 22.85 -4.23
C ASP A 106 -3.90 23.72 -3.30
N ASP A 107 -4.85 24.46 -3.87
CA ASP A 107 -5.83 25.30 -3.17
C ASP A 107 -7.15 24.58 -2.88
N ALA A 108 -7.26 23.28 -3.19
CA ALA A 108 -8.47 22.53 -2.92
C ALA A 108 -8.75 22.47 -1.41
N GLU A 109 -9.93 22.92 -1.01
CA GLU A 109 -10.46 22.75 0.36
C GLU A 109 -11.46 21.58 0.43
N HIS A 110 -11.95 21.13 -0.72
CA HIS A 110 -12.98 20.11 -0.87
C HIS A 110 -12.68 19.17 -2.05
N PRO A 111 -13.18 17.92 -2.05
CA PRO A 111 -13.03 17.02 -3.18
C PRO A 111 -13.79 17.55 -4.41
N SER A 112 -13.28 17.28 -5.61
CA SER A 112 -13.92 17.71 -6.86
C SER A 112 -15.26 17.00 -7.11
N SER A 113 -15.41 15.78 -6.59
CA SER A 113 -16.66 15.03 -6.59
C SER A 113 -16.74 14.04 -5.44
N ASN A 114 -17.90 13.40 -5.25
CA ASN A 114 -18.05 12.33 -4.26
C ASN A 114 -17.17 11.11 -4.56
N ALA A 115 -16.75 10.95 -5.82
CA ALA A 115 -15.91 9.86 -6.31
C ALA A 115 -14.40 10.15 -6.18
N SER A 116 -14.00 11.36 -5.78
CA SER A 116 -12.59 11.70 -5.58
C SER A 116 -11.96 10.85 -4.50
N VAL A 117 -10.77 10.33 -4.80
CA VAL A 117 -9.87 9.67 -3.85
C VAL A 117 -8.73 10.64 -3.55
N ILE A 118 -8.63 11.09 -2.30
CA ILE A 118 -7.65 12.11 -1.92
C ILE A 118 -6.27 11.49 -1.68
N SER A 119 -6.15 10.44 -0.88
CA SER A 119 -4.86 9.80 -0.66
C SER A 119 -5.06 8.38 -0.16
N THR A 120 -4.77 7.42 -1.02
CA THR A 120 -4.91 5.99 -0.71
C THR A 120 -3.59 5.27 -0.83
N PHE A 121 -3.30 4.37 0.12
CA PHE A 121 -2.02 3.65 0.16
C PHE A 121 -2.14 2.30 -0.53
N ARG A 122 -3.20 1.54 -0.25
CA ARG A 122 -3.49 0.25 -0.90
C ARG A 122 -5.00 0.11 -1.08
N VAL A 123 -5.37 -0.64 -2.12
CA VAL A 123 -6.75 -0.91 -2.53
C VAL A 123 -6.99 -2.41 -2.65
N HIS A 124 -8.25 -2.82 -2.67
CA HIS A 124 -8.62 -4.22 -2.78
C HIS A 124 -9.68 -4.44 -3.86
N VAL A 125 -9.45 -5.41 -4.74
CA VAL A 125 -10.45 -5.87 -5.71
C VAL A 125 -11.08 -7.14 -5.13
N ASP A 126 -12.39 -7.10 -4.87
CA ASP A 126 -13.09 -8.26 -4.35
C ASP A 126 -13.61 -9.20 -5.46
N ARG A 127 -14.10 -10.38 -5.07
CA ARG A 127 -14.66 -11.38 -6.02
C ARG A 127 -15.96 -10.93 -6.71
N CYS A 128 -16.52 -9.80 -6.31
CA CYS A 128 -17.74 -9.21 -6.87
C CYS A 128 -17.42 -8.07 -7.85
N GLU A 129 -16.15 -7.98 -8.28
CA GLU A 129 -15.67 -6.95 -9.22
C GLU A 129 -15.88 -5.53 -8.69
N ARG A 130 -15.68 -5.34 -7.38
CA ARG A 130 -15.68 -4.02 -6.76
C ARG A 130 -14.28 -3.63 -6.33
N LEU A 131 -13.93 -2.37 -6.55
CA LEU A 131 -12.70 -1.76 -6.04
C LEU A 131 -12.99 -1.04 -4.73
N TRP A 132 -12.32 -1.49 -3.68
CA TRP A 132 -12.42 -0.93 -2.34
C TRP A 132 -11.19 -0.10 -2.04
N VAL A 133 -11.43 1.10 -1.54
CA VAL A 133 -10.42 2.12 -1.29
C VAL A 133 -10.55 2.61 0.14
N ALA A 134 -9.47 2.59 0.89
CA ALA A 134 -9.35 3.37 2.11
C ALA A 134 -8.70 4.72 1.73
N ASP A 135 -9.48 5.79 1.81
CA ASP A 135 -9.05 7.16 1.54
C ASP A 135 -8.76 7.88 2.85
N ASN A 136 -7.55 8.46 2.97
CA ASN A 136 -7.15 9.24 4.14
C ASN A 136 -7.75 10.65 4.12
N GLY A 137 -8.29 11.12 2.99
CA GLY A 137 -8.95 12.43 2.92
C GLY A 137 -8.00 13.63 3.01
N VAL A 138 -6.69 13.41 3.14
CA VAL A 138 -5.66 14.45 3.32
C VAL A 138 -4.61 14.43 2.20
N ALA A 139 -4.02 15.59 1.96
CA ALA A 139 -2.84 15.77 1.11
C ALA A 139 -1.64 16.28 1.92
N ASP A 140 -0.45 16.20 1.34
CA ASP A 140 0.82 16.71 1.91
C ASP A 140 1.20 16.09 3.27
N MET A 141 0.92 14.79 3.43
CA MET A 141 1.05 14.06 4.71
C MET A 141 2.44 14.10 5.36
N SER A 142 3.51 14.40 4.62
CA SER A 142 4.89 14.48 5.12
C SER A 142 5.32 15.87 5.60
N ASN A 143 4.51 16.91 5.36
CA ASN A 143 4.82 18.29 5.75
C ASN A 143 3.61 18.89 6.50
N GLU A 144 2.97 19.92 5.94
CA GLU A 144 1.75 20.53 6.46
C GLU A 144 0.53 19.79 5.90
N VAL A 145 -0.02 18.89 6.71
CA VAL A 145 -1.19 18.08 6.33
C VAL A 145 -2.37 18.99 5.97
N ARG A 146 -2.90 18.82 4.76
CA ARG A 146 -4.11 19.52 4.31
C ARG A 146 -5.30 18.57 4.30
N GLN A 147 -6.30 18.86 5.12
CA GLN A 147 -7.56 18.14 5.10
C GLN A 147 -8.41 18.60 3.92
N ILE A 148 -8.74 17.67 3.00
CA ILE A 148 -9.54 17.96 1.80
C ILE A 148 -10.95 17.36 1.93
N SER A 149 -11.06 16.17 2.52
CA SER A 149 -12.34 15.49 2.79
C SER A 149 -12.22 14.62 4.02
N GLU A 150 -13.33 14.18 4.60
CA GLU A 150 -13.28 13.18 5.68
C GLU A 150 -12.64 11.86 5.19
N PRO A 151 -11.81 11.19 6.00
CA PRO A 151 -11.33 9.86 5.68
C PRO A 151 -12.51 8.91 5.47
N ALA A 152 -12.43 8.03 4.48
CA ALA A 152 -13.59 7.27 4.03
C ALA A 152 -13.23 5.91 3.42
N VAL A 153 -14.21 5.01 3.43
CA VAL A 153 -14.22 3.80 2.58
C VAL A 153 -14.99 4.13 1.32
N LEU A 154 -14.35 3.99 0.15
CA LEU A 154 -15.01 4.10 -1.15
C LEU A 154 -15.10 2.73 -1.81
N ILE A 155 -16.23 2.47 -2.47
CA ILE A 155 -16.49 1.25 -3.22
C ILE A 155 -16.92 1.64 -4.63
N PHE A 156 -16.17 1.20 -5.62
CA PHE A 156 -16.49 1.39 -7.03
C PHE A 156 -16.91 0.07 -7.69
N ASP A 157 -17.85 0.13 -8.61
CA ASP A 157 -18.13 -0.94 -9.55
C ASP A 157 -17.12 -0.89 -10.69
N LEU A 158 -16.29 -1.91 -10.84
CA LEU A 158 -15.24 -1.95 -11.87
C LEU A 158 -15.79 -2.17 -13.28
N ASN A 159 -17.04 -2.63 -13.42
CA ASN A 159 -17.65 -2.80 -14.73
C ASN A 159 -18.15 -1.46 -15.31
N THR A 160 -18.49 -0.50 -14.44
CA THR A 160 -19.03 0.81 -14.85
C THR A 160 -18.12 1.98 -14.47
N ASP A 161 -17.05 1.72 -13.72
CA ASP A 161 -16.15 2.70 -13.10
C ASP A 161 -16.91 3.75 -12.23
N LYS A 162 -18.11 3.38 -11.72
CA LYS A 162 -18.97 4.28 -10.92
C LYS A 162 -18.82 4.00 -9.43
N LEU A 163 -18.89 5.08 -8.65
CA LEU A 163 -18.97 5.00 -7.20
C LEU A 163 -20.30 4.36 -6.77
N LEU A 164 -20.22 3.27 -6.03
CA LEU A 164 -21.36 2.60 -5.39
C LEU A 164 -21.62 3.16 -3.99
N ARG A 165 -20.56 3.45 -3.24
CA ARG A 165 -20.64 3.88 -1.84
C ARG A 165 -19.42 4.70 -1.46
N ARG A 166 -19.64 5.78 -0.70
CA ARG A 166 -18.64 6.46 0.12
C ARG A 166 -19.16 6.45 1.55
N TYR A 167 -18.43 5.83 2.46
CA TYR A 167 -18.74 5.80 3.89
C TYR A 167 -17.70 6.63 4.62
N ALA A 168 -18.10 7.76 5.19
CA ALA A 168 -17.22 8.60 6.00
C ALA A 168 -16.90 7.88 7.32
N LEU A 169 -15.62 7.81 7.66
CA LEU A 169 -15.15 7.27 8.93
C LEU A 169 -15.11 8.41 9.95
N GLY A 170 -15.91 8.29 11.02
CA GLY A 170 -16.03 9.31 12.05
C GLY A 170 -14.96 9.22 13.15
N GLY A 171 -14.99 10.18 14.07
CA GLY A 171 -14.12 10.22 15.25
C GLY A 171 -14.37 9.11 16.28
N ASP A 172 -15.43 8.31 16.10
CA ASP A 172 -15.70 7.10 16.87
C ASP A 172 -14.76 5.94 16.49
N VAL A 173 -14.29 5.90 15.24
CA VAL A 173 -13.34 4.88 14.75
C VAL A 173 -11.94 5.41 14.46
N LEU A 174 -11.80 6.72 14.25
CA LEU A 174 -10.54 7.40 13.99
C LEU A 174 -9.92 8.05 15.24
N LYS A 175 -8.63 8.37 15.13
CA LYS A 175 -7.84 9.19 16.06
C LYS A 175 -7.11 10.27 15.26
N ASP A 176 -6.63 11.31 15.94
CA ASP A 176 -5.86 12.38 15.28
C ASP A 176 -4.59 11.85 14.57
N SER A 177 -4.02 10.75 15.09
CA SER A 177 -2.87 10.08 14.48
C SER A 177 -3.23 9.02 13.43
N SER A 178 -4.51 8.90 13.04
CA SER A 178 -4.95 7.85 12.11
C SER A 178 -4.30 7.98 10.73
N VAL A 179 -3.76 6.86 10.24
CA VAL A 179 -3.23 6.73 8.87
C VAL A 179 -3.68 5.40 8.30
N LEU A 180 -4.64 5.44 7.38
CA LEU A 180 -5.26 4.27 6.76
C LEU A 180 -4.33 3.73 5.66
N SER A 181 -3.70 2.59 5.93
CA SER A 181 -2.57 2.10 5.14
C SER A 181 -2.91 0.91 4.23
N SER A 182 -3.96 0.16 4.55
CA SER A 182 -4.39 -1.02 3.78
C SER A 182 -5.85 -1.32 4.01
N ILE A 183 -6.49 -1.94 3.02
CA ILE A 183 -7.84 -2.50 3.09
C ILE A 183 -7.83 -3.91 2.52
N VAL A 184 -8.49 -4.85 3.19
CA VAL A 184 -8.80 -6.18 2.65
C VAL A 184 -10.25 -6.52 2.89
N VAL A 185 -10.89 -7.20 1.94
CA VAL A 185 -12.34 -7.41 1.95
C VAL A 185 -12.66 -8.89 2.04
N ASP A 186 -13.56 -9.22 2.97
CA ASP A 186 -14.05 -10.57 3.22
C ASP A 186 -15.55 -10.61 3.00
N ILE A 187 -15.96 -11.44 2.05
CA ILE A 187 -17.36 -11.65 1.73
C ILE A 187 -17.80 -12.91 2.47
N ALA A 188 -18.38 -12.69 3.65
CA ALA A 188 -18.70 -13.72 4.64
C ALA A 188 -19.75 -14.73 4.13
N GLY A 189 -20.63 -14.28 3.24
CA GLY A 189 -21.71 -15.08 2.67
C GLY A 189 -21.54 -15.39 1.18
N LYS A 190 -22.59 -15.98 0.60
CA LYS A 190 -22.68 -16.19 -0.86
C LYS A 190 -22.90 -14.88 -1.61
N LYS A 191 -23.64 -13.94 -1.00
CA LYS A 191 -24.02 -12.65 -1.59
C LYS A 191 -22.96 -11.58 -1.34
N CYS A 192 -22.85 -10.62 -2.26
CA CYS A 192 -21.86 -9.55 -2.22
C CYS A 192 -22.18 -8.41 -1.24
N ASP A 193 -23.43 -8.33 -0.77
CA ASP A 193 -23.89 -7.35 0.22
C ASP A 193 -23.41 -7.67 1.65
N ASP A 194 -23.11 -8.93 1.96
CA ASP A 194 -22.53 -9.38 3.23
C ASP A 194 -21.00 -9.36 3.19
N ALA A 195 -20.45 -8.15 3.01
CA ALA A 195 -19.03 -7.88 2.93
C ALA A 195 -18.52 -7.09 4.14
N TYR A 196 -17.34 -7.45 4.62
CA TYR A 196 -16.61 -6.74 5.67
C TYR A 196 -15.28 -6.27 5.10
N ALA A 197 -14.96 -4.99 5.30
CA ALA A 197 -13.64 -4.45 5.04
C ALA A 197 -12.86 -4.36 6.36
N TYR A 198 -11.62 -4.84 6.35
CA TYR A 198 -10.67 -4.65 7.45
C TYR A 198 -9.62 -3.66 6.99
N ILE A 199 -9.61 -2.48 7.62
CA ILE A 199 -8.74 -1.37 7.29
C ILE A 199 -7.68 -1.26 8.39
N THR A 200 -6.41 -1.29 8.01
CA THR A 200 -5.31 -1.10 8.97
C THR A 200 -5.04 0.38 9.17
N ASP A 201 -5.03 0.80 10.42
CA ASP A 201 -4.66 2.15 10.83
C ASP A 201 -3.29 2.10 11.49
N MET A 202 -2.26 2.41 10.69
CA MET A 202 -0.86 2.27 11.12
C MET A 202 -0.44 3.36 12.09
N GLY A 203 -0.99 4.57 11.95
CA GLY A 203 -0.63 5.71 12.79
C GLY A 203 -1.30 5.70 14.16
N SER A 204 -2.40 4.96 14.32
CA SER A 204 -3.07 4.80 15.62
C SER A 204 -3.16 3.35 16.12
N ASN A 205 -2.42 2.43 15.51
CA ASN A 205 -2.24 1.03 15.95
C ASN A 205 -3.54 0.23 16.09
N ALA A 206 -4.43 0.32 15.09
CA ALA A 206 -5.73 -0.35 15.16
C ALA A 206 -6.18 -0.95 13.83
N ILE A 207 -7.24 -1.75 13.92
CA ILE A 207 -7.99 -2.20 12.75
C ILE A 207 -9.37 -1.59 12.83
N ILE A 208 -9.81 -0.97 11.74
CA ILE A 208 -11.18 -0.52 11.57
C ILE A 208 -11.90 -1.59 10.76
N VAL A 209 -13.04 -2.06 11.27
CA VAL A 209 -13.91 -2.99 10.56
C VAL A 209 -15.11 -2.22 10.06
N TYR A 210 -15.39 -2.30 8.76
CA TYR A 210 -16.59 -1.75 8.15
C TYR A 210 -17.46 -2.88 7.60
N SER A 211 -18.73 -2.92 7.98
CA SER A 211 -19.72 -3.86 7.45
C SER A 211 -20.59 -3.16 6.41
N LEU A 212 -20.56 -3.66 5.18
CA LEU A 212 -21.41 -3.14 4.11
C LEU A 212 -22.90 -3.41 4.36
N LYS A 213 -23.21 -4.51 5.03
CA LYS A 213 -24.59 -4.96 5.26
C LYS A 213 -25.31 -4.11 6.29
N THR A 214 -24.63 -3.75 7.37
CA THR A 214 -25.20 -2.90 8.43
C THR A 214 -24.86 -1.43 8.20
N ASP A 215 -23.93 -1.12 7.29
CA ASP A 215 -23.44 0.22 7.03
C ASP A 215 -22.87 0.89 8.29
N GLU A 216 -22.11 0.10 9.05
CA GLU A 216 -21.48 0.52 10.30
C GLU A 216 -19.99 0.21 10.29
N ALA A 217 -19.20 1.05 10.96
CA ALA A 217 -17.81 0.78 11.29
C ALA A 217 -17.61 0.67 12.80
N TRP A 218 -16.58 -0.07 13.20
CA TRP A 218 -16.08 -0.10 14.58
C TRP A 218 -14.58 -0.31 14.60
N ARG A 219 -13.98 0.11 15.71
CA ARG A 219 -12.54 0.07 15.94
C ARG A 219 -12.16 -1.12 16.81
N VAL A 220 -11.13 -1.85 16.40
CA VAL A 220 -10.57 -2.99 17.12
C VAL A 220 -9.13 -2.66 17.47
N GLU A 221 -8.84 -2.66 18.77
CA GLU A 221 -7.53 -2.31 19.33
C GLU A 221 -6.94 -3.53 20.03
N ASN A 222 -5.64 -3.73 19.86
CA ASN A 222 -4.88 -4.78 20.52
C ASN A 222 -3.41 -4.38 20.59
N HIS A 223 -2.71 -4.71 21.68
CA HIS A 223 -1.28 -4.43 21.84
C HIS A 223 -0.42 -5.04 20.73
N TYR A 224 -0.82 -6.17 20.15
CA TYR A 224 -0.12 -6.79 19.02
C TYR A 224 -0.18 -5.95 17.72
N PHE A 225 -1.04 -4.93 17.66
CA PHE A 225 -1.11 -4.02 16.52
C PHE A 225 -0.13 -2.84 16.63
N HIS A 226 0.53 -2.69 17.78
CA HIS A 226 1.55 -1.66 17.99
C HIS A 226 2.89 -2.09 17.39
N PHE A 227 3.76 -1.11 17.19
CA PHE A 227 5.15 -1.36 16.85
C PHE A 227 5.91 -2.06 18.00
N ASP A 228 6.96 -2.80 17.62
CA ASP A 228 7.99 -3.29 18.53
C ASP A 228 9.11 -2.24 18.61
N PRO A 229 9.40 -1.67 19.79
CA PRO A 229 10.46 -0.66 19.95
C PRO A 229 11.86 -1.17 19.56
N HIS A 230 12.09 -2.49 19.50
CA HIS A 230 13.35 -3.06 19.04
C HIS A 230 13.46 -3.16 17.51
N ALA A 231 12.37 -2.90 16.78
CA ALA A 231 12.29 -3.01 15.33
C ALA A 231 11.92 -1.67 14.65
N GLY A 232 12.09 -0.55 15.36
CA GLY A 232 11.78 0.79 14.85
C GLY A 232 12.91 1.47 14.08
N GLU A 233 14.11 0.88 14.02
CA GLU A 233 15.25 1.40 13.26
C GLU A 233 15.33 0.75 11.88
N TYR A 234 15.46 1.59 10.85
CA TYR A 234 15.55 1.19 9.45
C TYR A 234 16.85 1.67 8.85
N THR A 235 17.49 0.80 8.07
CA THR A 235 18.65 1.15 7.24
C THR A 235 18.36 0.76 5.78
N VAL A 236 18.11 1.75 4.93
CA VAL A 236 17.82 1.54 3.50
C VAL A 236 18.76 2.39 2.67
N GLY A 237 19.48 1.78 1.74
CA GLY A 237 20.37 2.51 0.83
C GLY A 237 21.49 3.29 1.53
N GLY A 238 21.88 2.91 2.75
CA GLY A 238 22.86 3.62 3.57
C GLY A 238 22.30 4.78 4.41
N VAL A 239 20.98 5.01 4.36
CA VAL A 239 20.28 6.01 5.17
C VAL A 239 19.60 5.32 6.35
N ASN A 240 19.79 5.89 7.55
CA ASN A 240 19.12 5.44 8.76
C ASN A 240 17.94 6.35 9.10
N PHE A 241 16.82 5.74 9.50
CA PHE A 241 15.64 6.45 9.96
C PHE A 241 14.85 5.62 10.98
N TYR A 242 13.97 6.29 11.71
CA TYR A 242 13.21 5.69 12.80
C TYR A 242 11.72 5.91 12.59
N TRP A 243 10.95 4.82 12.60
CA TRP A 243 9.49 4.85 12.58
C TRP A 243 8.92 4.02 13.72
N SER A 244 7.72 4.38 14.13
CA SER A 244 6.96 3.72 15.20
C SER A 244 5.60 3.26 14.66
N ASP A 245 5.60 2.82 13.40
CA ASP A 245 4.39 2.54 12.65
C ASP A 245 3.82 1.18 13.06
N GLY A 246 2.55 1.20 13.45
CA GLY A 246 1.79 0.01 13.86
C GLY A 246 1.36 -0.87 12.70
N VAL A 247 0.30 -1.64 12.92
CA VAL A 247 -0.32 -2.53 11.94
C VAL A 247 -0.58 -1.80 10.63
N SER A 248 0.09 -2.23 9.56
CA SER A 248 0.06 -1.50 8.29
C SER A 248 -0.36 -2.33 7.09
N SER A 249 -0.35 -3.66 7.24
CA SER A 249 -0.78 -4.60 6.21
C SER A 249 -1.63 -5.70 6.79
N ALA A 250 -2.55 -6.19 5.97
CA ALA A 250 -3.41 -7.29 6.30
C ALA A 250 -3.57 -8.23 5.10
N ALA A 251 -3.81 -9.50 5.38
CA ALA A 251 -4.09 -10.52 4.37
C ALA A 251 -5.09 -11.54 4.91
N LEU A 252 -6.01 -12.00 4.06
CA LEU A 252 -7.01 -12.98 4.45
C LEU A 252 -6.60 -14.39 4.04
N SER A 253 -6.72 -15.35 4.96
CA SER A 253 -6.59 -16.77 4.64
C SER A 253 -7.68 -17.25 3.67
N ASN A 254 -7.52 -18.45 3.12
CA ASN A 254 -8.67 -19.16 2.55
C ASN A 254 -9.77 -19.37 3.60
N PRO A 255 -11.05 -19.47 3.20
CA PRO A 255 -12.14 -19.75 4.14
C PRO A 255 -11.88 -21.09 4.84
N LYS A 256 -12.07 -21.09 6.16
CA LYS A 256 -12.07 -22.30 6.99
C LYS A 256 -13.39 -23.04 6.85
N SER A 257 -13.47 -24.24 7.42
CA SER A 257 -14.68 -25.09 7.38
C SER A 257 -15.92 -24.43 7.99
N ASP A 258 -15.74 -23.47 8.91
CA ASP A 258 -16.81 -22.69 9.53
C ASP A 258 -17.23 -21.44 8.72
N GLY A 259 -16.66 -21.24 7.53
CA GLY A 259 -16.90 -20.10 6.65
C GLY A 259 -16.19 -18.81 7.07
N ASN A 260 -15.48 -18.80 8.20
CA ASN A 260 -14.67 -17.66 8.63
C ASN A 260 -13.25 -17.78 8.07
N ARG A 261 -12.50 -16.69 8.16
CA ARG A 261 -11.11 -16.60 7.70
C ARG A 261 -10.22 -16.19 8.87
N ASP A 262 -8.93 -16.36 8.72
CA ASP A 262 -7.94 -15.70 9.55
C ASP A 262 -7.47 -14.44 8.82
N LEU A 263 -7.47 -13.31 9.54
CA LEU A 263 -6.86 -12.07 9.10
C LEU A 263 -5.43 -12.03 9.63
N TYR A 264 -4.46 -12.24 8.75
CA TYR A 264 -3.04 -12.06 9.03
C TYR A 264 -2.71 -10.56 9.02
N LEU A 265 -1.86 -10.14 9.95
CA LEU A 265 -1.56 -8.76 10.27
C LEU A 265 -0.07 -8.58 10.52
N HIS A 266 0.46 -7.44 10.11
CA HIS A 266 1.87 -7.12 10.30
C HIS A 266 2.05 -5.62 10.59
N PRO A 267 2.54 -5.25 11.79
CA PRO A 267 3.02 -3.90 12.08
C PRO A 267 4.27 -3.56 11.29
N THR A 268 4.36 -2.35 10.72
CA THR A 268 5.53 -1.96 9.88
C THR A 268 6.82 -2.08 10.68
N SER A 269 6.81 -1.61 11.92
CA SER A 269 7.95 -1.64 12.84
C SER A 269 7.84 -2.85 13.75
N SER A 270 7.91 -4.06 13.16
CA SER A 270 7.91 -5.33 13.89
C SER A 270 8.54 -6.43 13.05
N THR A 271 9.09 -7.45 13.72
CA THR A 271 9.53 -8.71 13.08
C THR A 271 8.56 -9.85 13.35
N LYS A 272 7.33 -9.55 13.78
CA LYS A 272 6.31 -10.56 14.11
C LYS A 272 5.11 -10.44 13.18
N GLN A 273 4.49 -11.58 12.91
CA GLN A 273 3.22 -11.65 12.20
C GLN A 273 2.16 -12.17 13.16
N PHE A 274 0.96 -11.62 13.05
CA PHE A 274 -0.15 -11.99 13.90
C PHE A 274 -1.29 -12.47 13.02
N LYS A 275 -2.20 -13.27 13.57
CA LYS A 275 -3.49 -13.52 12.92
C LYS A 275 -4.62 -13.46 13.94
N MET A 276 -5.79 -13.07 13.45
CA MET A 276 -7.02 -13.07 14.24
C MET A 276 -8.20 -13.59 13.41
N SER A 277 -9.07 -14.36 14.04
CA SER A 277 -10.25 -14.90 13.35
C SER A 277 -11.23 -13.80 12.95
N THR A 278 -11.69 -13.80 11.70
CA THR A 278 -12.71 -12.86 11.23
C THR A 278 -14.04 -13.04 11.95
N LYS A 279 -14.31 -14.23 12.48
CA LYS A 279 -15.47 -14.48 13.36
C LYS A 279 -15.51 -13.55 14.57
N LEU A 280 -14.33 -13.26 15.13
CA LEU A 280 -14.19 -12.38 16.28
C LEU A 280 -14.22 -10.91 15.85
N LEU A 281 -13.46 -10.55 14.81
CA LEU A 281 -13.43 -9.19 14.25
C LEU A 281 -14.81 -8.66 13.83
N ARG A 282 -15.68 -9.54 13.33
CA ARG A 282 -17.03 -9.20 12.88
C ARG A 282 -18.00 -8.88 14.03
N LYS A 283 -17.66 -9.22 15.28
CA LYS A 283 -18.48 -8.92 16.46
C LYS A 283 -18.14 -7.53 16.99
N LYS A 284 -18.96 -6.54 16.62
CA LYS A 284 -18.82 -5.14 17.07
C LYS A 284 -18.76 -4.98 18.60
N ASP A 285 -19.45 -5.86 19.33
CA ASP A 285 -19.58 -5.88 20.78
C ASP A 285 -18.67 -6.93 21.46
N ALA A 286 -17.67 -7.47 20.75
CA ALA A 286 -16.68 -8.36 21.37
C ALA A 286 -16.01 -7.68 22.57
N SER A 287 -15.84 -8.42 23.67
CA SER A 287 -15.19 -7.89 24.86
C SER A 287 -13.71 -7.61 24.58
N LYS A 288 -13.12 -6.64 25.28
CA LYS A 288 -11.68 -6.37 25.18
C LYS A 288 -10.83 -7.59 25.51
N GLU A 289 -11.31 -8.44 26.42
CA GLU A 289 -10.65 -9.71 26.78
C GLU A 289 -10.68 -10.71 25.62
N ASP A 290 -11.82 -10.87 24.94
CA ASP A 290 -11.93 -11.73 23.77
C ASP A 290 -11.02 -11.23 22.63
N ILE A 291 -11.01 -9.93 22.36
CA ILE A 291 -10.12 -9.31 21.36
C ILE A 291 -8.66 -9.53 21.73
N PHE A 292 -8.30 -9.37 23.00
CA PHE A 292 -6.92 -9.55 23.47
C PHE A 292 -6.46 -10.99 23.29
N ASN A 293 -7.25 -11.95 23.75
CA ASN A 293 -6.95 -13.38 23.72
C ASN A 293 -7.12 -14.02 22.34
N GLY A 294 -7.81 -13.34 21.41
CA GLY A 294 -8.08 -13.85 20.07
C GLY A 294 -6.92 -13.73 19.08
N VAL A 295 -5.81 -13.08 19.46
CA VAL A 295 -4.63 -12.94 18.61
C VAL A 295 -3.71 -14.15 18.77
N GLU A 296 -3.37 -14.78 17.65
CA GLU A 296 -2.33 -15.80 17.56
C GLU A 296 -1.04 -15.20 16.99
N VAL A 297 0.08 -15.40 17.68
CA VAL A 297 1.40 -14.91 17.26
C VAL A 297 2.08 -15.98 16.41
N GLY A 298 2.47 -15.62 15.19
CA GLY A 298 3.37 -16.41 14.36
C GLY A 298 4.80 -15.86 14.42
N ASP A 299 5.79 -16.74 14.46
CA ASP A 299 7.17 -16.35 14.23
C ASP A 299 7.35 -16.00 12.74
N VAL A 300 7.91 -14.82 12.47
CA VAL A 300 8.41 -14.54 11.11
C VAL A 300 9.72 -15.30 10.97
N ILE A 301 9.80 -16.17 9.96
CA ILE A 301 11.10 -16.65 9.48
C ILE A 301 11.82 -15.41 8.94
N THR A 302 12.75 -14.86 9.71
CA THR A 302 13.73 -13.91 9.21
C THR A 302 14.50 -14.60 8.09
N VAL A 303 14.30 -14.16 6.84
CA VAL A 303 15.10 -14.65 5.71
C VAL A 303 16.50 -14.03 5.83
N GLU A 304 17.33 -14.59 6.71
CA GLU A 304 18.74 -14.24 6.87
C GLU A 304 19.68 -15.05 5.95
N LYS A 305 19.16 -15.85 5.01
CA LYS A 305 19.99 -16.60 4.05
C LYS A 305 19.50 -16.47 2.61
N PRO A 306 20.43 -16.34 1.64
CA PRO A 306 20.07 -16.27 0.23
C PRO A 306 19.62 -17.67 -0.19
N ILE A 307 18.31 -17.88 -0.33
CA ILE A 307 17.78 -19.15 -0.82
C ILE A 307 16.99 -18.88 -2.10
N GLY A 308 17.33 -19.69 -3.09
CA GLY A 308 16.76 -19.66 -4.42
C GLY A 308 15.32 -20.13 -4.45
N THR A 309 14.68 -19.77 -5.56
CA THR A 309 13.38 -20.24 -6.04
C THR A 309 12.16 -19.88 -5.19
N LEU A 310 11.47 -18.83 -5.66
CA LEU A 310 10.20 -18.25 -5.21
C LEU A 310 8.97 -19.20 -5.23
N ASN A 311 9.13 -20.48 -5.60
CA ASN A 311 8.01 -21.42 -5.77
C ASN A 311 7.42 -21.95 -4.45
N GLU A 312 8.16 -21.92 -3.33
CA GLU A 312 7.67 -22.43 -2.04
C GLU A 312 6.85 -21.41 -1.23
N ILE A 313 6.99 -20.11 -1.47
CA ILE A 313 6.25 -19.07 -0.73
C ILE A 313 4.81 -18.94 -1.25
N ALA A 314 4.63 -19.07 -2.57
CA ALA A 314 3.32 -18.96 -3.23
C ALA A 314 2.38 -20.14 -2.92
N THR A 315 2.92 -21.30 -2.55
CA THR A 315 2.12 -22.51 -2.29
C THR A 315 1.54 -22.58 -0.87
N HIS A 316 2.03 -21.77 0.08
CA HIS A 316 1.57 -21.82 1.48
C HIS A 316 0.79 -20.59 1.94
N TYR A 317 1.10 -19.40 1.42
CA TYR A 317 0.43 -18.16 1.79
C TYR A 317 0.14 -17.36 0.52
N GLY A 318 -1.10 -17.46 0.01
CA GLY A 318 -1.57 -16.87 -1.26
C GLY A 318 -1.51 -15.33 -1.39
N THR A 319 -0.71 -14.67 -0.54
CA THR A 319 -0.35 -13.26 -0.54
C THR A 319 0.96 -13.16 0.25
N VAL A 320 2.05 -12.76 -0.40
CA VAL A 320 3.28 -12.39 0.31
C VAL A 320 2.98 -11.11 1.10
N PRO A 321 3.13 -11.09 2.44
CA PRO A 321 3.12 -9.84 3.17
C PRO A 321 4.17 -8.93 2.54
N THR A 322 3.76 -7.73 2.12
CA THR A 322 4.60 -6.79 1.36
C THR A 322 5.87 -6.37 2.13
N THR A 323 6.04 -6.80 3.37
CA THR A 323 7.29 -6.71 4.12
C THR A 323 8.49 -7.36 3.44
N ALA A 324 8.31 -8.40 2.61
CA ALA A 324 9.41 -8.98 1.84
C ALA A 324 9.85 -8.13 0.63
N LEU A 325 9.05 -7.14 0.21
CA LEU A 325 9.30 -6.27 -0.95
C LEU A 325 9.80 -4.86 -0.58
N LEU A 326 9.89 -4.52 0.72
CA LEU A 326 10.51 -3.27 1.20
C LEU A 326 12.05 -3.27 1.10
N ARG A 327 12.68 -4.32 0.57
CA ARG A 327 14.10 -4.31 0.19
C ARG A 327 14.32 -3.63 -1.15
N SER A 328 13.87 -2.38 -1.29
CA SER A 328 14.55 -1.34 -2.05
C SER A 328 13.70 -0.07 -1.99
N GLN A 329 14.37 1.08 -1.84
CA GLN A 329 13.90 2.39 -2.33
C GLN A 329 13.15 3.30 -1.35
N ASP A 330 13.74 3.55 -0.19
CA ASP A 330 13.63 4.85 0.47
C ASP A 330 14.99 5.55 0.45
N ILE A 331 15.23 6.35 -0.58
CA ILE A 331 16.28 7.38 -0.62
C ILE A 331 15.62 8.65 -1.15
N GLN A 332 15.09 9.50 -0.28
CA GLN A 332 14.96 10.95 -0.52
C GLN A 332 14.84 11.72 0.81
N ARG A 333 15.96 11.84 1.56
CA ARG A 333 16.34 13.07 2.25
C ARG A 333 17.73 12.92 2.89
N ASP A 334 18.74 13.45 2.20
CA ASP A 334 19.95 13.91 2.88
C ASP A 334 20.61 15.07 2.13
N ARG A 335 19.99 16.26 2.21
CA ARG A 335 20.61 17.57 1.90
C ARG A 335 19.92 18.74 2.63
N MET A 336 19.70 18.64 3.93
CA MET A 336 19.30 19.82 4.74
C MET A 336 19.96 19.88 6.12
N LYS A 337 21.29 19.67 6.17
CA LYS A 337 22.12 20.11 7.30
C LYS A 337 23.49 20.60 6.83
N ASN A 338 23.54 21.73 6.11
CA ASN A 338 24.62 22.75 6.13
C ASN A 338 24.53 23.70 4.90
N PRO A 339 24.37 25.03 5.08
CA PRO A 339 24.18 25.97 3.98
C PRO A 339 25.51 26.54 3.44
N THR A 340 26.56 25.74 3.29
CA THR A 340 27.83 26.18 2.68
C THR A 340 28.58 25.04 1.99
N ARG A 341 28.14 24.66 0.79
CA ARG A 341 29.05 24.22 -0.28
C ARG A 341 28.29 24.12 -1.60
N ASP A 342 28.69 24.96 -2.55
CA ASP A 342 28.45 24.74 -3.97
C ASP A 342 29.22 23.47 -4.38
N ASP A 343 28.61 22.61 -5.21
CA ASP A 343 29.29 21.68 -6.12
C ASP A 343 28.26 20.83 -6.90
N SER A 344 28.28 21.05 -8.21
CA SER A 344 27.67 20.26 -9.27
C SER A 344 28.17 18.80 -9.28
N ALA A 345 27.29 17.81 -9.09
CA ALA A 345 27.59 16.41 -9.41
C ALA A 345 26.30 15.62 -9.72
N ALA A 346 26.29 14.94 -10.87
CA ALA A 346 25.18 14.18 -11.42
C ALA A 346 24.87 12.87 -10.65
N LEU A 347 23.60 12.44 -10.71
CA LEU A 347 23.08 11.18 -10.17
C LEU A 347 23.72 9.93 -10.85
N PRO A 348 23.94 8.81 -10.12
CA PRO A 348 24.31 7.55 -10.75
C PRO A 348 23.11 6.88 -11.46
N PRO A 349 23.34 6.09 -12.53
CA PRO A 349 22.32 5.83 -13.57
C PRO A 349 21.26 4.76 -13.27
N ASN A 350 21.26 4.14 -12.08
CA ASN A 350 20.60 2.85 -11.88
C ASN A 350 19.74 2.80 -10.60
N LEU A 351 18.54 3.38 -10.63
CA LEU A 351 17.41 2.97 -9.79
C LEU A 351 16.29 2.46 -10.70
N LYS A 352 15.71 1.31 -10.34
CA LYS A 352 14.65 0.63 -11.10
C LYS A 352 13.54 0.18 -10.14
N ALA A 353 12.33 0.72 -10.26
CA ALA A 353 11.16 0.17 -9.57
C ALA A 353 10.73 -1.15 -10.24
N ILE A 354 10.56 -2.24 -9.47
CA ILE A 354 10.13 -3.55 -10.00
C ILE A 354 8.71 -3.82 -9.48
N ALA A 355 7.72 -3.87 -10.37
CA ALA A 355 6.40 -4.38 -10.05
C ALA A 355 6.31 -5.88 -10.40
N ILE A 356 5.98 -6.73 -9.43
CA ILE A 356 5.66 -8.15 -9.65
C ILE A 356 4.16 -8.32 -9.40
N ALA A 357 3.42 -8.59 -10.47
CA ALA A 357 2.03 -9.05 -10.41
C ALA A 357 1.99 -10.51 -10.86
N ASN A 358 1.32 -11.37 -10.08
CA ASN A 358 0.94 -12.71 -10.53
C ASN A 358 -0.38 -12.65 -11.31
#